data_AF-A0A9P4R8Y2-F1
#
_entry.id   AF-A0A9P4R8Y2-F1
#
_cell.length_a   1.000
_cell.length_b   1.000
_cell.length_c   1.000
_cell.angle_alpha   90.00
_cell.angle_beta   90.00
_cell.angle_gamma   90.00
#
_symmetry.space_group_name_H-M   'P 1'
#
loop_
_entity.id
_entity.type
_entity.pdbx_description
1 polymer ?
#
loop_
_entity_poly.entity_id
_entity_poly.type
_entity_poly.pdbx_seq_one_letter_code
_entity_poly.pdbx_strand_id
1 'polypeptide(L)'
;MRQPNTFVRELREVGGSVRVRGSCAGAEHLERVSGGADAEYVWILRGYGMRSGVLIVVVELERLVALKEALTPESSSEGDTPDSAAMGAAELAWVTGSEPERSKSGPYWGPLSVYPALGNLLRARGEIIPATAAHVAGRGLLDALPPVQKGSATFPSPGVCLSIIDTYIWCIKDFYPIVPDYIAKGIGRVDFDEESTPAVLPRNMLLPLLLSVSLRLISKTQPSLKDHADAYFASGVQTNGFEEISIRARLTVLLLACLHNLLSLEQGTIWQQLGLANQLAVENMSEIREGGGAIMYGILVTLEVEVAAAYGRPASKVAQNGALTESDYNGNTLAFHVYLLSLIRRKIHSLVVSTQKNDDTCAKSSSLRGDLSSWIMDWNLAVSGAAPNNPRRSEWLRTIGAALYDQSLLRVLDIPQVEAKHPRERNNVAMRFIQNCHALCFQRQQLESEPPLVFPFFWTHAHAVFGAALVVLKYGENSQDENEALDKAVALLLRLDVEQKLVQTLLALRAAVSGA
;
A
#
# COMPACT_ATOMS: atom_id res chain seq x y z
N MET A 1 -47.78 -8.15 -23.87
CA MET A 1 -46.97 -9.39 -23.94
C MET A 1 -46.60 -9.63 -25.39
N ARG A 2 -45.31 -9.67 -25.74
CA ARG A 2 -44.84 -10.01 -27.09
C ARG A 2 -44.04 -11.29 -27.02
N GLN A 3 -44.15 -12.16 -28.03
CA GLN A 3 -43.40 -13.42 -28.06
C GLN A 3 -41.91 -13.15 -28.37
N PRO A 4 -40.97 -13.89 -27.77
CA PRO A 4 -39.51 -13.67 -27.91
C PRO A 4 -39.02 -13.70 -29.37
N ASN A 5 -39.68 -14.48 -30.23
CA ASN A 5 -39.27 -14.66 -31.62
C ASN A 5 -39.57 -13.46 -32.51
N THR A 6 -40.48 -12.56 -32.11
CA THR A 6 -40.76 -11.33 -32.87
C THR A 6 -39.68 -10.27 -32.64
N PHE A 7 -39.06 -10.27 -31.45
CA PHE A 7 -38.04 -9.31 -31.03
C PHE A 7 -36.66 -9.55 -31.67
N VAL A 8 -36.28 -10.82 -31.84
CA VAL A 8 -35.03 -11.19 -32.54
C VAL A 8 -35.07 -10.79 -34.03
N ARG A 9 -36.26 -10.71 -34.62
CA ARG A 9 -36.45 -10.29 -36.01
C ARG A 9 -36.30 -8.77 -36.17
N GLU A 10 -36.87 -7.98 -35.25
CA GLU A 10 -36.76 -6.51 -35.26
C GLU A 10 -35.31 -6.03 -34.99
N LEU A 11 -34.52 -6.74 -34.16
CA LEU A 11 -33.13 -6.39 -33.89
C LEU A 11 -32.17 -6.59 -35.09
N ARG A 12 -32.50 -7.47 -36.04
CA ARG A 12 -31.72 -7.62 -37.28
C ARG A 12 -31.99 -6.51 -38.29
N GLU A 13 -33.15 -5.86 -38.21
CA GLU A 13 -33.53 -4.78 -39.14
C GLU A 13 -32.85 -3.43 -38.78
N VAL A 14 -32.28 -3.29 -37.58
CA VAL A 14 -31.57 -2.07 -37.12
C VAL A 14 -30.04 -2.19 -37.25
N GLY A 15 -29.52 -3.20 -37.95
CA GLY A 15 -28.10 -3.26 -38.35
C GLY A 15 -27.10 -3.66 -37.25
N GLY A 16 -27.56 -4.15 -36.10
CA GLY A 16 -26.68 -4.66 -35.03
C GLY A 16 -26.40 -6.17 -35.13
N SER A 17 -25.13 -6.57 -35.04
CA SER A 17 -24.74 -7.98 -34.88
C SER A 17 -24.96 -8.41 -33.42
N VAL A 18 -26.02 -9.17 -33.15
CA VAL A 18 -26.28 -9.77 -31.84
C VAL A 18 -25.96 -11.28 -31.88
N ARG A 19 -24.96 -11.74 -31.12
CA ARG A 19 -24.75 -13.17 -30.82
C ARG A 19 -25.27 -13.49 -29.43
N VAL A 20 -26.35 -14.25 -29.36
CA VAL A 20 -26.84 -14.86 -28.11
C VAL A 20 -26.28 -16.29 -28.03
N ARG A 21 -25.53 -16.63 -26.98
CA ARG A 21 -25.16 -18.00 -26.64
C ARG A 21 -25.91 -18.41 -25.37
N GLY A 22 -26.94 -19.25 -25.52
CA GLY A 22 -27.71 -19.82 -24.40
C GLY A 22 -29.19 -20.00 -24.72
N SER A 23 -29.82 -21.00 -24.09
CA SER A 23 -31.25 -21.30 -24.24
C SER A 23 -32.07 -20.39 -23.32
N CYS A 24 -32.91 -19.51 -23.88
CA CYS A 24 -33.83 -18.65 -23.14
C CYS A 24 -35.18 -19.34 -22.89
N ALA A 25 -35.17 -20.46 -22.17
CA ALA A 25 -36.40 -21.04 -21.64
C ALA A 25 -36.64 -20.51 -20.21
N GLY A 26 -37.69 -19.70 -20.01
CA GLY A 26 -38.18 -19.35 -18.65
C GLY A 26 -37.98 -17.91 -18.16
N ALA A 27 -37.87 -16.90 -19.03
CA ALA A 27 -37.81 -15.50 -18.59
C ALA A 27 -39.23 -14.89 -18.48
N GLU A 28 -39.65 -14.48 -17.28
CA GLU A 28 -41.00 -13.96 -17.02
C GLU A 28 -41.09 -12.44 -16.78
N HIS A 29 -39.96 -11.73 -16.61
CA HIS A 29 -40.02 -10.27 -16.35
C HIS A 29 -38.90 -9.46 -17.00
N LEU A 30 -39.30 -8.33 -17.61
CA LEU A 30 -38.46 -7.28 -18.19
C LEU A 30 -39.00 -5.93 -17.72
N GLU A 31 -38.17 -5.15 -17.05
CA GLU A 31 -38.53 -3.83 -16.53
C GLU A 31 -37.73 -2.75 -17.27
N ARG A 32 -38.42 -1.70 -17.73
CA ARG A 32 -37.84 -0.57 -18.48
C ARG A 32 -37.51 0.55 -17.50
N VAL A 33 -36.23 0.88 -17.37
CA VAL A 33 -35.78 2.06 -16.61
C VAL A 33 -35.45 3.17 -17.61
N SER A 34 -36.08 4.33 -17.48
CA SER A 34 -36.01 5.43 -18.45
C SER A 34 -34.73 6.27 -18.33
N GLY A 35 -34.11 6.58 -19.48
CA GLY A 35 -33.10 7.62 -19.67
C GLY A 35 -33.36 8.35 -21.00
N GLY A 36 -33.06 9.66 -21.04
CA GLY A 36 -33.39 10.59 -22.13
C GLY A 36 -32.62 10.39 -23.44
N ALA A 37 -32.85 11.33 -24.37
CA ALA A 37 -32.83 11.17 -25.83
C ALA A 37 -31.52 10.71 -26.53
N ASP A 38 -30.41 10.49 -25.83
CA ASP A 38 -29.15 9.99 -26.41
C ASP A 38 -28.56 8.77 -25.67
N ALA A 39 -29.38 8.02 -24.93
CA ALA A 39 -28.92 6.83 -24.21
C ALA A 39 -29.30 5.51 -24.91
N GLU A 40 -28.28 4.67 -25.13
CA GLU A 40 -28.41 3.24 -25.44
C GLU A 40 -29.31 2.53 -24.40
N TYR A 41 -30.20 1.65 -24.86
CA TYR A 41 -31.18 0.96 -24.02
C TYR A 41 -30.52 -0.13 -23.15
N VAL A 42 -30.72 -0.06 -21.83
CA VAL A 42 -30.33 -1.13 -20.89
C VAL A 42 -31.56 -1.99 -20.57
N TRP A 43 -31.44 -3.30 -20.77
CA TRP A 43 -32.49 -4.28 -20.41
C TRP A 43 -31.98 -5.18 -19.29
N ILE A 44 -32.74 -5.28 -18.20
CA ILE A 44 -32.42 -6.15 -17.06
C ILE A 44 -33.31 -7.39 -17.14
N LEU A 45 -32.69 -8.57 -17.21
CA LEU A 45 -33.34 -9.87 -17.08
C LEU A 45 -33.21 -10.35 -15.64
N ARG A 46 -34.33 -10.46 -14.92
CA ARG A 46 -34.38 -11.10 -13.59
C ARG A 46 -35.01 -12.47 -13.72
N GLY A 47 -34.21 -13.52 -13.51
CA GLY A 47 -34.69 -14.87 -13.31
C GLY A 47 -34.70 -15.21 -11.82
N TYR A 48 -35.88 -15.52 -11.25
CA TYR A 48 -35.95 -16.14 -9.94
C TYR A 48 -35.69 -17.64 -10.10
N GLY A 49 -34.58 -18.14 -9.52
CA GLY A 49 -34.48 -19.56 -9.15
C GLY A 49 -33.57 -20.49 -9.96
N MET A 50 -32.72 -20.04 -10.89
CA MET A 50 -31.66 -20.92 -11.44
C MET A 50 -30.31 -20.20 -11.60
N ARG A 51 -29.24 -21.01 -11.47
CA ARG A 51 -27.80 -20.69 -11.48
C ARG A 51 -27.46 -19.41 -12.27
N SER A 52 -26.83 -18.47 -11.57
CA SER A 52 -26.36 -17.18 -12.06
C SER A 52 -25.50 -17.34 -13.32
N GLY A 53 -25.98 -16.81 -14.44
CA GLY A 53 -25.18 -16.57 -15.65
C GLY A 53 -24.44 -15.23 -15.56
N VAL A 54 -23.20 -15.19 -16.02
CA VAL A 54 -22.38 -13.98 -16.11
C VAL A 54 -22.76 -13.25 -17.40
N LEU A 55 -23.15 -11.98 -17.30
CA LEU A 55 -23.29 -11.08 -18.44
C LEU A 55 -21.96 -10.36 -18.64
N ILE A 56 -21.28 -10.61 -19.77
CA ILE A 56 -20.05 -9.90 -20.16
C ILE A 56 -20.46 -8.80 -21.14
N VAL A 57 -20.25 -7.54 -20.76
CA VAL A 57 -20.39 -6.39 -21.66
C VAL A 57 -19.00 -6.06 -22.20
N VAL A 58 -18.81 -6.28 -23.50
CA VAL A 58 -17.60 -5.85 -24.21
C VAL A 58 -17.76 -4.38 -24.56
N VAL A 59 -16.87 -3.53 -24.06
CA VAL A 59 -16.79 -2.13 -24.47
C VAL A 59 -15.67 -2.01 -25.49
N GLU A 60 -15.97 -1.48 -26.67
CA GLU A 60 -14.97 -1.24 -27.70
C GLU A 60 -13.91 -0.25 -27.20
N LEU A 61 -12.64 -0.66 -27.32
CA LEU A 61 -11.44 0.07 -26.90
C LEU A 61 -11.42 1.51 -27.45
N GLU A 62 -11.99 1.72 -28.64
CA GLU A 62 -12.10 3.01 -29.31
C GLU A 62 -12.91 4.03 -28.50
N ARG A 63 -13.96 3.60 -27.78
CA ARG A 63 -14.75 4.49 -26.91
C ARG A 63 -13.99 4.91 -25.65
N LEU A 64 -13.12 4.05 -25.12
CA LEU A 64 -12.25 4.39 -23.99
C LEU A 64 -11.15 5.39 -24.39
N VAL A 65 -10.64 5.27 -25.62
CA VAL A 65 -9.67 6.21 -26.19
C VAL A 65 -10.32 7.57 -26.45
N ALA A 66 -11.52 7.61 -27.03
CA ALA A 66 -12.26 8.86 -27.24
C ALA A 66 -12.60 9.58 -25.92
N LEU A 67 -12.91 8.82 -24.86
CA LEU A 67 -13.17 9.39 -23.52
C LEU A 67 -11.91 9.99 -22.90
N LYS A 68 -10.74 9.36 -23.13
CA LYS A 68 -9.45 9.88 -22.70
C LYS A 68 -9.11 11.19 -23.41
N GLU A 69 -9.37 11.28 -24.71
CA GLU A 69 -9.13 12.49 -25.51
C GLU A 69 -10.05 13.65 -25.08
N ALA A 70 -11.34 13.37 -24.84
CA ALA A 70 -12.31 14.37 -24.36
C ALA A 70 -12.01 14.91 -22.95
N LEU A 71 -11.26 14.17 -22.12
CA LEU A 71 -10.88 14.55 -20.76
C LEU A 71 -9.52 15.26 -20.68
N THR A 72 -8.82 15.40 -21.80
CA THR A 72 -7.61 16.22 -21.90
C THR A 72 -8.02 17.68 -22.14
N PRO A 73 -7.74 18.62 -21.22
CA PRO A 73 -8.15 20.01 -21.42
C PRO A 73 -7.36 20.62 -22.58
N GLU A 74 -8.09 21.06 -23.62
CA GLU A 74 -7.53 21.92 -24.66
C GLU A 74 -7.16 23.27 -24.04
N SER A 75 -5.93 23.72 -24.32
CA SER A 75 -5.46 25.04 -23.92
C SER A 75 -6.18 26.12 -24.74
N SER A 76 -7.17 26.78 -24.16
CA SER A 76 -7.73 28.02 -24.71
C SER A 76 -7.42 29.22 -23.80
N SER A 77 -6.94 30.27 -24.45
CA SER A 77 -6.54 31.58 -23.93
C SER A 77 -7.73 32.50 -23.58
N GLU A 78 -7.46 33.52 -22.75
CA GLU A 78 -8.28 34.72 -22.44
C GLU A 78 -9.51 34.45 -21.54
N GLY A 79 -9.89 35.22 -20.53
CA GLY A 79 -9.47 36.49 -19.94
C GLY A 79 -10.52 36.89 -18.87
N ASP A 80 -10.12 37.76 -17.94
CA ASP A 80 -10.92 38.62 -17.05
C ASP A 80 -11.67 38.07 -15.81
N THR A 81 -11.20 38.54 -14.64
CA THR A 81 -11.87 38.61 -13.33
C THR A 81 -12.76 39.85 -13.22
N PRO A 82 -13.83 39.83 -12.39
CA PRO A 82 -13.78 40.70 -11.21
C PRO A 82 -14.43 40.16 -9.91
N ASP A 83 -14.04 40.85 -8.83
CA ASP A 83 -14.33 40.77 -7.40
C ASP A 83 -15.80 40.59 -6.94
N SER A 84 -16.05 39.88 -5.83
CA SER A 84 -16.20 40.48 -4.48
C SER A 84 -16.64 39.48 -3.37
N ALA A 85 -15.93 39.58 -2.24
CA ALA A 85 -16.28 39.46 -0.81
C ALA A 85 -17.57 38.74 -0.32
N ALA A 86 -17.42 37.77 0.61
CA ALA A 86 -17.55 37.96 2.08
C ALA A 86 -18.12 36.74 2.86
N MET A 87 -17.33 36.31 3.86
CA MET A 87 -17.67 35.76 5.20
C MET A 87 -18.24 34.33 5.39
N GLY A 88 -17.43 33.50 6.07
CA GLY A 88 -17.78 33.09 7.44
C GLY A 88 -17.78 31.60 7.79
N ALA A 89 -16.61 31.01 8.06
CA ALA A 89 -16.43 29.97 9.10
C ALA A 89 -14.93 29.77 9.38
N ALA A 90 -14.57 29.68 10.65
CA ALA A 90 -13.19 29.63 11.13
C ALA A 90 -12.46 28.35 10.71
N GLU A 91 -11.48 28.48 9.82
CA GLU A 91 -10.48 27.45 9.50
C GLU A 91 -9.08 27.93 9.88
N LEU A 92 -8.28 27.01 10.41
CA LEU A 92 -6.98 27.19 11.04
C LEU A 92 -5.94 27.77 10.07
N ALA A 93 -5.58 29.04 10.25
CA ALA A 93 -4.60 29.79 9.47
C ALA A 93 -3.14 29.49 9.87
N TRP A 94 -2.52 28.44 9.31
CA TRP A 94 -1.09 28.16 9.52
C TRP A 94 -0.39 27.51 8.30
N VAL A 95 -1.08 27.27 7.18
CA VAL A 95 -0.52 26.57 6.00
C VAL A 95 0.19 27.54 5.02
N THR A 96 0.59 28.73 5.46
CA THR A 96 1.33 29.68 4.59
C THR A 96 2.58 30.19 5.28
N GLY A 97 3.66 29.42 5.16
CA GLY A 97 5.02 29.84 5.50
C GLY A 97 5.90 29.90 4.25
N SER A 98 5.98 31.10 3.67
CA SER A 98 6.97 31.62 2.69
C SER A 98 7.13 30.95 1.31
N GLU A 99 6.59 31.61 0.28
CA GLU A 99 6.96 31.46 -1.14
C GLU A 99 8.48 31.64 -1.35
N PRO A 100 9.05 30.97 -2.38
CA PRO A 100 9.72 31.75 -3.40
C PRO A 100 9.14 31.47 -4.79
N GLU A 101 8.82 32.56 -5.48
CA GLU A 101 8.58 32.70 -6.92
C GLU A 101 7.57 31.73 -7.56
N ARG A 102 6.37 32.28 -7.81
CA ARG A 102 5.33 31.75 -8.70
C ARG A 102 5.88 31.43 -10.10
N SER A 103 6.40 30.22 -10.29
CA SER A 103 6.25 29.53 -11.57
C SER A 103 4.83 28.97 -11.63
N LYS A 104 4.16 29.16 -12.78
CA LYS A 104 2.80 28.67 -13.09
C LYS A 104 2.74 27.14 -13.16
N SER A 105 3.14 26.44 -12.10
CA SER A 105 2.87 25.02 -11.92
C SER A 105 1.65 24.93 -11.00
N GLY A 106 0.50 24.62 -11.59
CA GLY A 106 -0.65 24.14 -10.81
C GLY A 106 -0.22 22.93 -9.96
N PRO A 107 -0.96 22.58 -8.89
CA PRO A 107 -0.65 21.41 -8.09
C PRO A 107 -0.55 20.19 -9.01
N TYR A 108 0.68 19.69 -9.18
CA TYR A 108 0.93 18.48 -9.94
C TYR A 108 0.40 17.31 -9.12
N TRP A 109 -0.85 16.95 -9.38
CA TRP A 109 -1.40 15.66 -9.02
C TRP A 109 -0.76 14.65 -9.97
N GLY A 110 0.21 13.88 -9.48
CA GLY A 110 0.81 12.78 -10.25
C GLY A 110 -0.22 11.73 -10.69
N PRO A 111 0.19 10.60 -11.28
CA PRO A 111 -0.68 9.53 -11.81
C PRO A 111 -1.69 8.90 -10.81
N LEU A 112 -1.77 9.41 -9.59
CA LEU A 112 -2.79 9.12 -8.58
C LEU A 112 -4.09 9.92 -8.76
N SER A 113 -4.21 10.78 -9.78
CA SER A 113 -5.51 11.35 -10.19
C SER A 113 -6.44 10.33 -10.87
N VAL A 114 -5.97 9.11 -11.16
CA VAL A 114 -6.83 8.02 -11.68
C VAL A 114 -7.83 7.54 -10.64
N TYR A 115 -7.53 7.63 -9.33
CA TYR A 115 -8.37 7.04 -8.28
C TYR A 115 -9.65 7.83 -7.98
N PRO A 116 -9.67 9.18 -7.93
CA PRO A 116 -10.92 9.94 -7.83
C PRO A 116 -11.77 9.82 -9.11
N ALA A 117 -11.13 9.80 -10.30
CA ALA A 117 -11.84 9.65 -11.58
C ALA A 117 -12.47 8.26 -11.74
N LEU A 118 -11.73 7.20 -11.40
CA LEU A 118 -12.23 5.82 -11.36
C LEU A 118 -13.27 5.64 -10.24
N GLY A 119 -13.03 6.25 -9.08
CA GLY A 119 -13.95 6.25 -7.94
C GLY A 119 -15.26 7.01 -8.19
N ASN A 120 -15.27 7.99 -9.09
CA ASN A 120 -16.46 8.72 -9.55
C ASN A 120 -17.20 7.96 -10.67
N LEU A 121 -16.47 7.32 -11.60
CA LEU A 121 -17.03 6.42 -12.62
C LEU A 121 -17.72 5.19 -12.03
N LEU A 122 -17.20 4.65 -10.93
CA LEU A 122 -17.77 3.48 -10.25
C LEU A 122 -18.89 3.87 -9.27
N ARG A 123 -18.87 5.07 -8.68
CA ARG A 123 -19.99 5.60 -7.88
C ARG A 123 -21.27 5.78 -8.70
N ALA A 124 -21.13 6.10 -9.99
CA ALA A 124 -22.24 6.16 -10.93
C ALA A 124 -22.87 4.78 -11.26
N ARG A 125 -22.24 3.66 -10.87
CA ARG A 125 -22.62 2.29 -11.30
C ARG A 125 -23.17 1.37 -10.22
N GLY A 126 -23.27 1.79 -8.97
CA GLY A 126 -24.18 1.16 -7.98
C GLY A 126 -24.02 -0.34 -7.71
N GLU A 127 -22.83 -0.94 -7.85
CA GLU A 127 -22.62 -2.37 -7.60
C GLU A 127 -21.89 -2.63 -6.26
N ILE A 128 -22.51 -3.43 -5.38
CA ILE A 128 -21.91 -3.99 -4.16
C ILE A 128 -22.09 -5.51 -4.22
N ILE A 129 -21.00 -6.28 -4.09
CA ILE A 129 -21.01 -7.76 -4.03
C ILE A 129 -20.07 -8.22 -2.89
N PRO A 130 -20.40 -9.28 -2.12
CA PRO A 130 -19.77 -9.56 -0.83
C PRO A 130 -18.38 -10.19 -0.95
N ALA A 131 -17.51 -9.87 0.02
CA ALA A 131 -16.20 -10.49 0.19
C ALA A 131 -16.31 -11.99 0.52
N THR A 132 -15.48 -12.81 -0.12
CA THR A 132 -15.30 -14.23 0.25
C THR A 132 -14.31 -14.33 1.41
N ALA A 133 -14.80 -14.78 2.56
CA ALA A 133 -13.99 -15.00 3.76
C ALA A 133 -13.09 -16.23 3.56
N ALA A 134 -11.77 -16.02 3.49
CA ALA A 134 -10.81 -17.10 3.69
C ALA A 134 -10.74 -17.42 5.20
N HIS A 135 -10.85 -18.70 5.53
CA HIS A 135 -11.01 -19.22 6.88
C HIS A 135 -9.81 -20.08 7.31
N VAL A 136 -9.60 -20.14 8.63
CA VAL A 136 -8.82 -21.09 9.44
C VAL A 136 -7.30 -20.86 9.57
N ALA A 137 -6.91 -20.32 10.72
CA ALA A 137 -6.05 -20.95 11.74
C ALA A 137 -5.84 -19.89 12.83
N GLY A 138 -6.48 -20.02 14.00
CA GLY A 138 -6.36 -18.98 15.04
C GLY A 138 -7.35 -18.94 16.20
N ARG A 139 -8.27 -19.90 16.36
CA ARG A 139 -9.28 -19.83 17.45
C ARG A 139 -8.66 -19.57 18.82
N GLY A 140 -7.52 -20.20 19.13
CA GLY A 140 -6.86 -20.06 20.43
C GLY A 140 -6.40 -18.64 20.81
N LEU A 141 -5.95 -17.82 19.84
CA LEU A 141 -5.53 -16.45 20.15
C LEU A 141 -6.74 -15.54 20.36
N LEU A 142 -7.77 -15.68 19.53
CA LEU A 142 -9.01 -14.90 19.67
C LEU A 142 -9.71 -15.22 21.00
N ASP A 143 -9.72 -16.49 21.40
CA ASP A 143 -10.30 -16.93 22.68
C ASP A 143 -9.50 -16.42 23.90
N ALA A 144 -8.21 -16.15 23.73
CA ALA A 144 -7.32 -15.63 24.77
C ALA A 144 -7.34 -14.09 24.89
N LEU A 145 -7.93 -13.39 23.92
CA LEU A 145 -8.04 -11.94 23.93
C LEU A 145 -9.32 -11.51 24.65
N PRO A 146 -9.27 -10.46 25.48
CA PRO A 146 -10.47 -9.92 26.08
C PRO A 146 -11.38 -9.30 25.00
N PRO A 147 -12.69 -9.20 25.26
CA PRO A 147 -13.62 -8.59 24.31
C PRO A 147 -13.26 -7.11 24.08
N VAL A 148 -13.37 -6.68 22.82
CA VAL A 148 -13.08 -5.28 22.46
C VAL A 148 -14.13 -4.36 23.10
N GLN A 149 -13.69 -3.53 24.06
CA GLN A 149 -14.52 -2.48 24.63
C GLN A 149 -14.14 -1.12 24.03
N LYS A 150 -15.12 -0.37 23.52
CA LYS A 150 -14.89 0.97 22.98
C LYS A 150 -14.39 1.90 24.09
N GLY A 151 -13.18 2.41 23.96
CA GLY A 151 -12.59 3.40 24.89
C GLY A 151 -11.83 2.83 26.08
N SER A 152 -11.67 1.51 26.19
CA SER A 152 -10.79 0.90 27.20
C SER A 152 -10.14 -0.36 26.64
N ALA A 153 -8.81 -0.34 26.51
CA ALA A 153 -8.05 -1.52 26.10
C ALA A 153 -7.71 -2.36 27.32
N THR A 154 -8.50 -3.40 27.57
CA THR A 154 -8.10 -4.46 28.50
C THR A 154 -6.96 -5.26 27.88
N PHE A 155 -5.85 -5.40 28.60
CA PHE A 155 -4.70 -6.20 28.14
C PHE A 155 -4.93 -7.69 28.42
N PRO A 156 -4.48 -8.59 27.53
CA PRO A 156 -4.52 -10.02 27.80
C PRO A 156 -3.47 -10.39 28.87
N SER A 157 -3.37 -11.68 29.19
CA SER A 157 -2.35 -12.14 30.14
C SER A 157 -0.92 -11.82 29.64
N PRO A 158 0.05 -11.59 30.54
CA PRO A 158 1.44 -11.27 30.16
C PRO A 158 2.04 -12.24 29.14
N GLY A 159 1.77 -13.55 29.28
CA GLY A 159 2.25 -14.56 28.34
C GLY A 159 1.67 -14.39 26.93
N VAL A 160 0.41 -14.00 26.82
CA VAL A 160 -0.24 -13.71 25.53
C VAL A 160 0.31 -12.41 24.94
N CYS A 161 0.50 -11.36 25.74
CA CYS A 161 1.16 -10.13 25.29
C CYS A 161 2.54 -10.42 24.68
N LEU A 162 3.36 -11.20 25.38
CA LEU A 162 4.70 -11.56 24.90
C LEU A 162 4.64 -12.36 23.60
N SER A 163 3.76 -13.35 23.51
CA SER A 163 3.57 -14.13 22.27
C SER A 163 3.12 -13.27 21.09
N ILE A 164 2.28 -12.26 21.32
CA ILE A 164 1.89 -11.30 20.29
C ILE A 164 3.09 -10.42 19.90
N ILE A 165 3.80 -9.85 20.87
CA ILE A 165 4.97 -8.97 20.65
C ILE A 165 6.10 -9.69 19.93
N ASP A 166 6.27 -11.00 20.15
CA ASP A 166 7.22 -11.81 19.39
C ASP A 166 6.97 -11.69 17.87
N THR A 167 5.73 -11.51 17.43
CA THR A 167 5.45 -11.26 16.00
C THR A 167 6.13 -9.97 15.51
N TYR A 168 6.08 -8.87 16.28
CA TYR A 168 6.81 -7.64 15.95
C TYR A 168 8.32 -7.87 15.94
N ILE A 169 8.87 -8.56 16.94
CA ILE A 169 10.31 -8.82 17.06
C ILE A 169 10.81 -9.63 15.86
N TRP A 170 10.05 -10.63 15.42
CA TRP A 170 10.45 -11.52 14.34
C TRP A 170 10.19 -10.95 12.94
N CYS A 171 9.19 -10.07 12.78
CA CYS A 171 8.72 -9.66 11.46
C CYS A 171 8.97 -8.19 11.12
N ILE A 172 9.09 -7.30 12.10
CA ILE A 172 9.24 -5.85 11.89
C ILE A 172 10.61 -5.35 12.30
N LYS A 173 11.08 -5.77 13.47
CA LYS A 173 12.25 -5.18 14.11
C LYS A 173 13.52 -5.19 13.25
N ASP A 174 13.75 -6.25 12.47
CA ASP A 174 14.92 -6.35 11.60
C ASP A 174 14.96 -5.23 10.55
N PHE A 175 13.80 -4.71 10.14
CA PHE A 175 13.66 -3.64 9.16
C PHE A 175 13.44 -2.27 9.82
N TYR A 176 12.70 -2.26 10.94
CA TYR A 176 12.30 -1.07 11.69
C TYR A 176 12.56 -1.28 13.18
N PRO A 177 13.83 -1.23 13.64
CA PRO A 177 14.19 -1.43 15.04
C PRO A 177 13.86 -0.20 15.90
N ILE A 178 12.58 0.18 15.97
CA ILE A 178 12.10 1.35 16.72
C ILE A 178 12.25 1.09 18.23
N VAL A 179 11.86 -0.13 18.66
CA VAL A 179 11.90 -0.57 20.06
C VAL A 179 12.96 -1.67 20.23
N PRO A 180 13.94 -1.50 21.13
CA PRO A 180 14.92 -2.55 21.47
C PRO A 180 14.28 -3.83 22.05
N ASP A 181 14.92 -4.98 21.86
CA ASP A 181 14.40 -6.29 22.31
C ASP A 181 14.12 -6.35 23.82
N TYR A 182 15.03 -5.81 24.62
CA TYR A 182 14.90 -5.86 26.06
C TYR A 182 13.68 -5.04 26.53
N ILE A 183 13.37 -3.92 25.86
CA ILE A 183 12.17 -3.11 26.13
C ILE A 183 10.93 -3.85 25.65
N ALA A 184 10.94 -4.35 24.40
CA ALA A 184 9.80 -5.06 23.82
C ALA A 184 9.42 -6.32 24.64
N LYS A 185 10.41 -7.08 25.13
CA LYS A 185 10.17 -8.25 25.98
C LYS A 185 9.92 -7.90 27.45
N GLY A 186 10.50 -6.81 27.94
CA GLY A 186 10.29 -6.33 29.30
C GLY A 186 8.87 -5.83 29.51
N ILE A 187 8.37 -5.01 28.59
CA ILE A 187 7.10 -4.28 28.73
C ILE A 187 5.86 -5.19 28.80
N GLY A 188 5.96 -6.38 28.22
CA GLY A 188 4.93 -7.41 28.30
C GLY A 188 4.82 -8.10 29.66
N ARG A 189 5.78 -7.90 30.58
CA ARG A 189 5.80 -8.51 31.91
C ARG A 189 5.11 -7.63 32.95
N VAL A 190 4.77 -8.22 34.10
CA VAL A 190 4.09 -7.54 35.22
C VAL A 190 5.07 -6.72 36.07
N ASP A 191 6.33 -7.15 36.09
CA ASP A 191 7.45 -6.58 36.85
C ASP A 191 8.26 -5.55 36.03
N PHE A 192 7.68 -5.00 34.96
CA PHE A 192 8.36 -3.99 34.15
C PHE A 192 8.55 -2.70 34.98
N ASP A 193 9.78 -2.45 35.39
CA ASP A 193 10.18 -1.23 36.09
C ASP A 193 10.48 -0.11 35.09
N GLU A 194 9.56 0.85 34.99
CA GLU A 194 9.67 2.02 34.12
C GLU A 194 10.85 2.92 34.50
N GLU A 195 11.26 2.96 35.77
CA GLU A 195 12.33 3.82 36.26
C GLU A 195 13.72 3.31 35.84
N SER A 196 13.84 2.01 35.58
CA SER A 196 15.09 1.36 35.17
C SER A 196 15.41 1.46 33.67
N THR A 197 14.45 1.93 32.85
CA THR A 197 14.61 1.94 31.39
C THR A 197 15.20 3.27 30.91
N PRO A 198 16.35 3.27 30.20
CA PRO A 198 16.94 4.49 29.66
C PRO A 198 16.01 5.06 28.57
N ALA A 199 15.47 6.25 28.83
CA ALA A 199 14.28 6.85 28.22
C ALA A 199 12.98 6.30 28.80
N VAL A 200 12.41 7.06 29.75
CA VAL A 200 11.08 6.85 30.35
C VAL A 200 10.05 6.75 29.21
N LEU A 201 9.77 5.52 28.79
CA LEU A 201 8.78 5.17 27.79
C LEU A 201 7.56 4.66 28.57
N PRO A 202 6.49 5.46 28.70
CA PRO A 202 5.35 5.05 29.50
C PRO A 202 4.74 3.75 28.97
N ARG A 203 4.60 2.75 29.84
CA ARG A 203 4.08 1.43 29.46
C ARG A 203 2.69 1.52 28.85
N ASN A 204 1.88 2.45 29.35
CA ASN A 204 0.52 2.73 28.89
C ASN A 204 0.44 3.25 27.44
N MET A 205 1.51 3.79 26.87
CA MET A 205 1.57 4.18 25.45
C MET A 205 2.21 3.08 24.60
N LEU A 206 3.35 2.55 25.06
CA LEU A 206 4.18 1.68 24.24
C LEU A 206 3.61 0.26 24.10
N LEU A 207 3.07 -0.32 25.18
CA LEU A 207 2.51 -1.67 25.13
C LEU A 207 1.31 -1.77 24.17
N PRO A 208 0.29 -0.88 24.22
CA PRO A 208 -0.78 -0.91 23.24
C PRO A 208 -0.30 -0.77 21.80
N LEU A 209 0.67 0.12 21.52
CA LEU A 209 1.17 0.31 20.16
C LEU A 209 1.90 -0.92 19.63
N LEU A 210 2.72 -1.58 20.46
CA LEU A 210 3.37 -2.84 20.09
C LEU A 210 2.36 -3.96 19.82
N LEU A 211 1.36 -4.10 20.70
CA LEU A 211 0.27 -5.06 20.51
C LEU A 211 -0.53 -4.74 19.24
N SER A 212 -0.80 -3.47 18.99
CA SER A 212 -1.53 -3.01 17.81
C SER A 212 -0.80 -3.35 16.52
N VAL A 213 0.48 -2.99 16.37
CA VAL A 213 1.28 -3.32 15.18
C VAL A 213 1.35 -4.83 14.97
N SER A 214 1.60 -5.58 16.05
CA SER A 214 1.69 -7.04 16.01
C SER A 214 0.36 -7.69 15.59
N LEU A 215 -0.76 -7.31 16.21
CA LEU A 215 -2.08 -7.82 15.86
C LEU A 215 -2.49 -7.39 14.45
N ARG A 216 -2.07 -6.21 13.97
CA ARG A 216 -2.34 -5.80 12.59
C ARG A 216 -1.62 -6.69 11.59
N LEU A 217 -0.39 -7.14 11.88
CA LEU A 217 0.31 -8.15 11.07
C LEU A 217 -0.44 -9.48 11.07
N ILE A 218 -0.79 -9.97 12.26
CA ILE A 218 -1.51 -11.25 12.40
C ILE A 218 -2.88 -11.16 11.70
N SER A 219 -3.53 -9.99 11.72
CA SER A 219 -4.84 -9.76 11.10
C SER A 219 -4.87 -10.03 9.60
N LYS A 220 -3.71 -9.95 8.91
CA LYS A 220 -3.59 -10.36 7.50
C LYS A 220 -3.89 -11.84 7.31
N THR A 221 -3.66 -12.65 8.33
CA THR A 221 -4.01 -14.08 8.36
C THR A 221 -5.32 -14.36 9.07
N GLN A 222 -5.64 -13.60 10.11
CA GLN A 222 -6.84 -13.74 10.95
C GLN A 222 -7.61 -12.41 11.03
N PRO A 223 -8.50 -12.10 10.06
CA PRO A 223 -9.15 -10.79 9.96
C PRO A 223 -9.91 -10.34 11.22
N SER A 224 -10.39 -11.27 12.04
CA SER A 224 -11.10 -11.00 13.30
C SER A 224 -10.27 -10.23 14.33
N LEU A 225 -8.95 -10.20 14.20
CA LEU A 225 -8.05 -9.48 15.11
C LEU A 225 -7.89 -7.99 14.76
N LYS A 226 -8.46 -7.54 13.63
CA LYS A 226 -8.38 -6.13 13.21
C LYS A 226 -8.93 -5.20 14.28
N ASP A 227 -10.12 -5.49 14.81
CA ASP A 227 -10.79 -4.64 15.79
C ASP A 227 -9.98 -4.50 17.10
N HIS A 228 -9.32 -5.58 17.54
CA HIS A 228 -8.39 -5.52 18.67
C HIS A 228 -7.17 -4.65 18.37
N ALA A 229 -6.58 -4.78 17.18
CA ALA A 229 -5.44 -3.97 16.77
C ALA A 229 -5.78 -2.48 16.79
N ASP A 230 -6.96 -2.12 16.28
CA ASP A 230 -7.44 -0.73 16.19
C ASP A 230 -7.80 -0.19 17.59
N ALA A 231 -8.37 -1.02 18.48
CA ALA A 231 -8.63 -0.64 19.87
C ALA A 231 -7.34 -0.36 20.66
N TYR A 232 -6.30 -1.21 20.51
CA TYR A 232 -5.00 -0.95 21.12
C TYR A 232 -4.31 0.27 20.52
N PHE A 233 -4.45 0.50 19.21
CA PHE A 233 -3.94 1.71 18.57
C PHE A 233 -4.55 2.97 19.19
N ALA A 234 -5.88 3.02 19.27
CA ALA A 234 -6.60 4.14 19.86
C ALA A 234 -6.16 4.38 21.32
N SER A 235 -6.02 3.31 22.11
CA SER A 235 -5.53 3.42 23.49
C SER A 235 -4.11 3.97 23.58
N GLY A 236 -3.20 3.52 22.71
CA GLY A 236 -1.80 3.96 22.72
C GLY A 236 -1.61 5.42 22.33
N VAL A 237 -2.43 5.92 21.38
CA VAL A 237 -2.34 7.31 20.88
C VAL A 237 -3.13 8.30 21.75
N GLN A 238 -4.23 7.90 22.40
CA GLN A 238 -5.08 8.77 23.22
C GLN A 238 -4.57 9.02 24.64
N THR A 239 -3.42 8.46 25.01
CA THR A 239 -2.89 8.59 26.37
C THR A 239 -2.41 10.03 26.63
N ASN A 240 -2.89 10.63 27.72
CA ASN A 240 -2.44 11.95 28.18
C ASN A 240 -0.92 11.94 28.46
N GLY A 241 -0.25 13.08 28.28
CA GLY A 241 1.18 13.23 28.58
C GLY A 241 2.13 13.05 27.39
N PHE A 242 1.63 13.03 26.15
CA PHE A 242 2.49 12.97 24.96
C PHE A 242 3.51 14.12 24.88
N GLU A 243 3.15 15.32 25.35
CA GLU A 243 4.07 16.47 25.41
C GLU A 243 5.06 16.40 26.58
N GLU A 244 4.77 15.60 27.60
CA GLU A 244 5.55 15.52 28.85
C GLU A 244 6.67 14.46 28.78
N ILE A 245 6.59 13.55 27.82
CA ILE A 245 7.60 12.51 27.60
C ILE A 245 8.78 13.03 26.78
N SER A 246 9.95 12.39 26.93
CA SER A 246 11.16 12.72 26.17
C SER A 246 10.93 12.73 24.65
N ILE A 247 11.67 13.56 23.93
CA ILE A 247 11.60 13.66 22.46
C ILE A 247 11.77 12.30 21.78
N ARG A 248 12.68 11.47 22.29
CA ARG A 248 12.89 10.10 21.79
C ARG A 248 11.68 9.20 21.99
N ALA A 249 11.03 9.28 23.16
CA ALA A 249 9.82 8.54 23.44
C ALA A 249 8.67 8.98 22.52
N ARG A 250 8.53 10.29 22.28
CA ARG A 250 7.55 10.83 21.32
C ARG A 250 7.80 10.31 19.92
N LEU A 251 9.04 10.36 19.44
CA LEU A 251 9.41 9.84 18.12
C LEU A 251 9.13 8.34 18.01
N THR A 252 9.42 7.57 19.07
CA THR A 252 9.10 6.13 19.15
C THR A 252 7.60 5.87 18.96
N VAL A 253 6.76 6.60 19.70
CA VAL A 253 5.29 6.53 19.63
C VAL A 253 4.81 6.88 18.23
N LEU A 254 5.28 7.98 17.64
CA LEU A 254 4.90 8.42 16.30
C LEU A 254 5.31 7.41 15.22
N LEU A 255 6.52 6.84 15.30
CA LEU A 255 6.99 5.85 14.33
C LEU A 255 6.20 4.54 14.41
N LEU A 256 5.86 4.07 15.61
CA LEU A 256 4.98 2.90 15.78
C LEU A 256 3.57 3.19 15.25
N ALA A 257 3.06 4.41 15.45
CA ALA A 257 1.79 4.82 14.89
C ALA A 257 1.81 4.86 13.35
N CYS A 258 2.90 5.35 12.76
CA CYS A 258 3.13 5.28 11.31
C CYS A 258 3.15 3.83 10.81
N LEU A 259 3.81 2.90 11.51
CA LEU A 259 3.80 1.47 11.14
C LEU A 259 2.40 0.86 11.20
N HIS A 260 1.63 1.14 12.26
CA HIS A 260 0.24 0.71 12.33
C HIS A 260 -0.56 1.22 11.13
N ASN A 261 -0.45 2.51 10.83
CA ASN A 261 -1.16 3.14 9.71
C ASN A 261 -0.69 2.63 8.33
N LEU A 262 0.57 2.20 8.18
CA LEU A 262 1.05 1.56 6.96
C LEU A 262 0.48 0.15 6.78
N LEU A 263 0.27 -0.57 7.88
CA LEU A 263 -0.34 -1.90 7.89
C LEU A 263 -1.86 -1.84 7.74
N SER A 264 -2.47 -0.72 8.15
CA SER A 264 -3.88 -0.41 7.93
C SER A 264 -4.11 0.19 6.55
N LEU A 265 -5.26 -0.11 5.95
CA LEU A 265 -5.68 0.50 4.68
C LEU A 265 -6.48 1.78 4.87
N GLU A 266 -6.79 2.13 6.12
CA GLU A 266 -7.48 3.36 6.48
C GLU A 266 -6.45 4.50 6.47
N GLN A 267 -6.12 4.97 5.26
CA GLN A 267 -5.02 5.89 4.93
C GLN A 267 -5.10 7.29 5.60
N GLY A 268 -6.13 7.56 6.41
CA GLY A 268 -6.56 8.92 6.76
C GLY A 268 -5.56 9.74 7.58
N THR A 269 -4.63 9.12 8.29
CA THR A 269 -3.80 9.85 9.29
C THR A 269 -2.30 9.63 9.17
N ILE A 270 -1.83 8.78 8.25
CA ILE A 270 -0.39 8.49 8.13
C ILE A 270 0.43 9.75 7.89
N TRP A 271 -0.08 10.67 7.06
CA TRP A 271 0.59 11.93 6.76
C TRP A 271 0.71 12.87 7.95
N GLN A 272 -0.32 12.90 8.80
CA GLN A 272 -0.31 13.73 9.99
C GLN A 272 0.75 13.22 10.96
N GLN A 273 0.76 11.91 11.23
CA GLN A 273 1.73 11.29 12.12
C GLN A 273 3.16 11.40 11.59
N LEU A 274 3.36 11.17 10.29
CA LEU A 274 4.66 11.29 9.64
C LEU A 274 5.13 12.74 9.55
N GLY A 275 4.22 13.69 9.35
CA GLY A 275 4.48 15.13 9.39
C GLY A 275 4.95 15.57 10.78
N LEU A 276 4.24 15.15 11.83
CA LEU A 276 4.64 15.42 13.22
C LEU A 276 6.00 14.78 13.56
N ALA A 277 6.25 13.54 13.11
CA ALA A 277 7.53 12.87 13.32
C ALA A 277 8.68 13.61 12.61
N ASN A 278 8.45 14.07 11.38
CA ASN A 278 9.40 14.88 10.63
C ASN A 278 9.68 16.22 11.31
N GLN A 279 8.63 16.92 11.77
CA GLN A 279 8.78 18.19 12.48
C GLN A 279 9.60 18.00 13.76
N LEU A 280 9.22 17.03 14.59
CA LEU A 280 9.92 16.69 15.82
C LEU A 280 11.40 16.37 15.55
N ALA A 281 11.68 15.64 14.46
CA ALA A 281 13.03 15.27 14.07
C ALA A 281 13.89 16.47 13.61
N VAL A 282 13.30 17.38 12.84
CA VAL A 282 13.98 18.59 12.36
C VAL A 282 14.27 19.55 13.50
N GLU A 283 13.29 19.77 14.39
CA GLU A 283 13.41 20.68 15.53
C GLU A 283 14.43 20.19 16.57
N ASN A 284 14.63 18.87 16.69
CA ASN A 284 15.45 18.25 17.74
C ASN A 284 16.59 17.38 17.18
N MET A 285 17.13 17.75 16.01
CA MET A 285 18.07 16.93 15.25
C MET A 285 19.35 16.56 16.02
N SER A 286 19.89 17.48 16.83
CA SER A 286 21.08 17.24 17.65
C SER A 286 20.83 16.18 18.71
N GLU A 287 19.72 16.30 19.46
CA GLU A 287 19.34 15.37 20.52
C GLU A 287 18.98 13.99 19.98
N ILE A 288 18.39 13.92 18.79
CA ILE A 288 18.07 12.64 18.14
C ILE A 288 19.35 11.96 17.62
N ARG A 289 20.32 12.71 17.11
CA ARG A 289 21.61 12.12 16.70
C ARG A 289 22.39 11.58 17.89
N GLU A 290 22.33 12.28 19.02
CA GLU A 290 23.02 11.88 20.24
C GLU A 290 22.32 10.68 20.92
N GLY A 291 23.09 9.65 21.30
CA GLY A 291 22.59 8.54 22.13
C GLY A 291 21.70 7.50 21.42
N GLY A 292 21.80 7.30 20.11
CA GLY A 292 21.18 6.18 19.39
C GLY A 292 19.86 6.49 18.67
N GLY A 293 19.41 7.75 18.61
CA GLY A 293 18.24 8.13 17.80
C GLY A 293 18.53 8.27 16.30
N ALA A 294 19.79 8.13 15.88
CA ALA A 294 20.19 8.04 14.47
C ALA A 294 19.41 6.94 13.71
N ILE A 295 19.19 5.79 14.36
CA ILE A 295 18.36 4.69 13.83
C ILE A 295 16.93 5.15 13.59
N MET A 296 16.32 5.84 14.56
CA MET A 296 14.95 6.33 14.46
C MET A 296 14.80 7.33 13.31
N TYR A 297 15.81 8.19 13.13
CA TYR A 297 15.85 9.11 12.00
C TYR A 297 16.00 8.37 10.66
N GLY A 298 16.84 7.32 10.59
CA GLY A 298 16.93 6.48 9.39
C GLY A 298 15.62 5.74 9.05
N ILE A 299 14.90 5.28 10.08
CA ILE A 299 13.54 4.71 9.94
C ILE A 299 12.58 5.78 9.43
N LEU A 300 12.58 6.98 10.01
CA LEU A 300 11.75 8.10 9.57
C LEU A 300 11.97 8.42 8.08
N VAL A 301 13.24 8.49 7.64
CA VAL A 301 13.60 8.68 6.22
C VAL A 301 13.03 7.54 5.36
N THR A 302 13.14 6.30 5.82
CA THR A 302 12.60 5.13 5.12
C THR A 302 11.09 5.25 4.93
N LEU A 303 10.34 5.54 5.99
CA LEU A 303 8.88 5.68 5.93
C LEU A 303 8.47 6.87 5.06
N GLU A 304 9.15 8.01 5.17
CA GLU A 304 8.91 9.19 4.33
C GLU A 304 9.07 8.89 2.86
N VAL A 305 10.12 8.17 2.46
CA VAL A 305 10.34 7.81 1.06
C VAL A 305 9.26 6.86 0.55
N GLU A 306 8.91 5.83 1.33
CA GLU A 306 7.84 4.88 0.97
C GLU A 306 6.50 5.58 0.73
N VAL A 307 6.09 6.40 1.70
CA VAL A 307 4.80 7.10 1.64
C VAL A 307 4.83 8.15 0.53
N ALA A 308 5.90 8.93 0.39
CA ALA A 308 6.04 9.91 -0.69
C ALA A 308 5.97 9.27 -2.08
N ALA A 309 6.65 8.14 -2.28
CA ALA A 309 6.60 7.39 -3.53
C ALA A 309 5.20 6.86 -3.83
N ALA A 310 4.51 6.29 -2.83
CA ALA A 310 3.17 5.75 -2.99
C ALA A 310 2.11 6.82 -3.31
N TYR A 311 2.32 8.05 -2.83
CA TYR A 311 1.48 9.21 -3.14
C TYR A 311 2.01 10.09 -4.28
N GLY A 312 3.07 9.66 -4.98
CA GLY A 312 3.57 10.39 -6.15
C GLY A 312 4.07 11.81 -5.85
N ARG A 313 4.42 12.10 -4.59
CA ARG A 313 4.93 13.41 -4.17
C ARG A 313 6.44 13.36 -3.94
N PRO A 314 7.20 14.44 -4.12
CA PRO A 314 8.58 14.49 -3.67
C PRO A 314 8.67 14.17 -2.17
N ALA A 315 9.63 13.33 -1.79
CA ALA A 315 9.93 13.13 -0.37
C ALA A 315 10.42 14.45 0.23
N SER A 316 9.95 14.78 1.44
CA SER A 316 10.40 15.97 2.16
C SER A 316 11.93 15.98 2.29
N LYS A 317 12.53 17.16 2.47
CA LYS A 317 14.00 17.38 2.55
C LYS A 317 14.63 16.79 3.82
N VAL A 318 14.14 15.64 4.31
CA VAL A 318 14.55 15.03 5.57
C VAL A 318 16.06 14.79 5.56
N ALA A 319 16.64 14.15 4.54
CA ALA A 319 18.07 13.76 4.55
C ALA A 319 19.04 14.80 3.96
N GLN A 320 19.02 16.06 4.41
CA GLN A 320 20.05 17.05 4.02
C GLN A 320 21.32 17.00 4.89
N ASN A 321 21.28 16.37 6.07
CA ASN A 321 22.39 16.37 7.01
C ASN A 321 22.96 14.97 7.16
N GLY A 322 24.25 14.79 6.79
CA GLY A 322 25.14 13.64 7.05
C GLY A 322 24.57 12.23 6.87
N ALA A 323 25.05 11.49 5.87
CA ALA A 323 24.67 10.08 5.66
C ALA A 323 24.94 9.24 6.92
N LEU A 324 23.96 8.43 7.33
CA LEU A 324 24.13 7.47 8.41
C LEU A 324 25.08 6.34 7.96
N THR A 325 25.78 5.80 8.93
CA THR A 325 26.74 4.69 8.79
C THR A 325 26.17 3.42 9.42
N GLU A 326 26.74 2.25 9.08
CA GLU A 326 26.31 0.98 9.68
C GLU A 326 26.50 0.96 11.21
N SER A 327 27.53 1.64 11.74
CA SER A 327 27.76 1.74 13.19
C SER A 327 26.63 2.45 13.92
N ASP A 328 25.92 3.37 13.25
CA ASP A 328 24.76 4.05 13.83
C ASP A 328 23.59 3.08 14.10
N TYR A 329 23.60 1.90 13.48
CA TYR A 329 22.57 0.87 13.60
C TYR A 329 22.83 -0.17 14.69
N ASN A 330 23.83 0.04 15.56
CA ASN A 330 24.17 -0.86 16.67
C ASN A 330 24.32 -2.34 16.24
N GLY A 331 24.84 -2.58 15.02
CA GLY A 331 24.98 -3.92 14.45
C GLY A 331 23.72 -4.52 13.82
N ASN A 332 22.60 -3.78 13.73
CA ASN A 332 21.44 -4.19 12.94
C ASN A 332 21.67 -3.88 11.45
N THR A 333 22.44 -4.75 10.79
CA THR A 333 22.87 -4.60 9.40
C THR A 333 21.69 -4.55 8.43
N LEU A 334 20.62 -5.31 8.68
CA LEU A 334 19.44 -5.36 7.82
C LEU A 334 18.71 -4.01 7.76
N ALA A 335 18.47 -3.38 8.92
CA ALA A 335 17.83 -2.07 8.99
C ALA A 335 18.66 -0.99 8.29
N PHE A 336 19.99 -1.06 8.39
CA PHE A 336 20.90 -0.17 7.65
C PHE A 336 20.74 -0.35 6.13
N HIS A 337 20.69 -1.58 5.62
CA HIS A 337 20.47 -1.81 4.19
C HIS A 337 19.09 -1.35 3.72
N VAL A 338 18.04 -1.46 4.54
CA VAL A 338 16.72 -0.88 4.22
C VAL A 338 16.79 0.63 4.06
N TYR A 339 17.54 1.31 4.94
CA TYR A 339 17.79 2.75 4.83
C TYR A 339 18.57 3.10 3.55
N LEU A 340 19.63 2.34 3.22
CA LEU A 340 20.37 2.55 1.97
C LEU A 340 19.48 2.40 0.73
N LEU A 341 18.62 1.37 0.71
CA LEU A 341 17.64 1.20 -0.37
C LEU A 341 16.72 2.41 -0.47
N SER A 342 16.28 2.95 0.66
CA SER A 342 15.40 4.13 0.70
C SER A 342 16.07 5.37 0.13
N LEU A 343 17.39 5.54 0.33
CA LEU A 343 18.15 6.60 -0.33
C LEU A 343 18.20 6.41 -1.86
N ILE A 344 18.38 5.18 -2.33
CA ILE A 344 18.32 4.86 -3.77
C ILE A 344 16.91 5.15 -4.31
N ARG A 345 15.86 4.65 -3.65
CA ARG A 345 14.44 4.88 -3.99
C ARG A 345 14.10 6.37 -4.04
N ARG A 346 14.63 7.18 -3.13
CA ARG A 346 14.47 8.63 -3.17
C ARG A 346 15.06 9.25 -4.43
N LYS A 347 16.26 8.82 -4.85
CA LYS A 347 16.88 9.27 -6.11
C LYS A 347 16.03 8.87 -7.32
N ILE A 348 15.57 7.61 -7.35
CA ILE A 348 14.67 7.08 -8.39
C ILE A 348 13.42 7.96 -8.48
N HIS A 349 12.74 8.17 -7.35
CA HIS A 349 11.49 8.92 -7.29
C HIS A 349 11.66 10.39 -7.71
N SER A 350 12.77 11.03 -7.31
CA SER A 350 13.12 12.38 -7.75
C SER A 350 13.20 12.46 -9.28
N LEU A 351 13.78 11.46 -9.95
CA LEU A 351 13.86 11.41 -11.42
C LEU A 351 12.49 11.13 -12.06
N VAL A 352 11.70 10.23 -11.48
CA VAL A 352 10.35 9.91 -11.97
C VAL A 352 9.44 11.14 -11.93
N VAL A 353 9.49 11.92 -10.84
CA VAL A 353 8.68 13.13 -10.68
C VAL A 353 9.25 14.34 -11.43
N SER A 354 10.56 14.36 -11.71
CA SER A 354 11.18 15.49 -12.42
C SER A 354 10.63 15.63 -13.84
N THR A 355 10.00 16.76 -14.14
CA THR A 355 9.46 17.10 -15.47
C THR A 355 10.54 17.55 -16.45
N GLN A 356 11.76 17.80 -15.97
CA GLN A 356 12.87 18.26 -16.79
C GLN A 356 13.43 17.11 -17.62
N LYS A 357 13.26 17.18 -18.94
CA LYS A 357 13.97 16.31 -19.89
C LYS A 357 15.46 16.68 -19.89
N ASN A 358 16.23 16.05 -19.02
CA ASN A 358 17.69 16.14 -19.03
C ASN A 358 18.27 15.02 -19.90
N ASP A 359 19.20 15.37 -20.80
CA ASP A 359 19.90 14.41 -21.68
C ASP A 359 20.64 13.31 -20.90
N ASP A 360 20.97 13.57 -19.63
CA ASP A 360 21.68 12.65 -18.75
C ASP A 360 20.79 11.59 -18.06
N THR A 361 19.48 11.60 -18.32
CA THR A 361 18.54 10.69 -17.61
C THR A 361 18.83 9.21 -17.86
N CYS A 362 19.34 8.87 -19.05
CA CYS A 362 19.72 7.50 -19.39
C CYS A 362 20.93 7.03 -18.57
N ALA A 363 21.97 7.86 -18.43
CA ALA A 363 23.15 7.51 -17.65
C ALA A 363 22.81 7.43 -16.15
N LYS A 364 21.98 8.35 -15.64
CA LYS A 364 21.47 8.29 -14.27
C LYS A 364 20.67 7.02 -13.99
N SER A 365 19.81 6.60 -14.92
CA SER A 365 19.07 5.32 -14.80
C SER A 365 20.01 4.12 -14.75
N SER A 366 21.02 4.07 -15.63
CA SER A 366 22.03 3.01 -15.61
C SER A 366 22.83 2.98 -14.30
N SER A 367 23.20 4.14 -13.76
CA SER A 367 23.85 4.24 -12.45
C SER A 367 22.95 3.71 -11.34
N LEU A 368 21.65 4.02 -11.35
CA LEU A 368 20.70 3.52 -10.36
C LEU A 368 20.50 2.00 -10.43
N ARG A 369 20.53 1.42 -11.64
CA ARG A 369 20.54 -0.04 -11.81
C ARG A 369 21.81 -0.66 -11.20
N GLY A 370 22.96 0.01 -11.37
CA GLY A 370 24.22 -0.36 -10.72
C GLY A 370 24.12 -0.34 -9.19
N ASP A 371 23.63 0.77 -8.63
CA ASP A 371 23.41 0.94 -7.19
C ASP A 371 22.49 -0.15 -6.63
N LEU A 372 21.35 -0.45 -7.30
CA LEU A 372 20.43 -1.51 -6.89
C LEU A 372 21.08 -2.91 -6.96
N SER A 373 21.91 -3.15 -7.97
CA SER A 373 22.58 -4.44 -8.15
C SER A 373 23.64 -4.67 -7.07
N SER A 374 24.40 -3.62 -6.71
CA SER A 374 25.30 -3.67 -5.55
C SER A 374 24.50 -3.92 -4.27
N TRP A 375 23.41 -3.17 -4.07
CA TRP A 375 22.59 -3.27 -2.87
C TRP A 375 22.05 -4.69 -2.64
N ILE A 376 21.54 -5.39 -3.67
CA ILE A 376 20.99 -6.74 -3.48
C ILE A 376 22.09 -7.77 -3.19
N MET A 377 23.32 -7.56 -3.70
CA MET A 377 24.47 -8.39 -3.32
C MET A 377 24.82 -8.19 -1.85
N ASP A 378 24.91 -6.94 -1.41
CA ASP A 378 25.21 -6.60 -0.02
C ASP A 378 24.10 -7.08 0.94
N TRP A 379 22.83 -6.96 0.53
CA TRP A 379 21.69 -7.51 1.26
C TRP A 379 21.83 -9.01 1.50
N ASN A 380 22.16 -9.79 0.47
CA ASN A 380 22.31 -11.24 0.59
C ASN A 380 23.47 -11.64 1.51
N LEU A 381 24.55 -10.84 1.54
CA LEU A 381 25.63 -11.00 2.52
C LEU A 381 25.15 -10.71 3.94
N ALA A 382 24.43 -9.60 4.15
CA ALA A 382 23.87 -9.22 5.45
C ALA A 382 22.88 -10.27 5.99
N VAL A 383 22.02 -10.84 5.13
CA VAL A 383 21.09 -11.92 5.51
C VAL A 383 21.82 -13.15 6.04
N SER A 384 22.97 -13.49 5.44
CA SER A 384 23.78 -14.64 5.86
C SER A 384 24.33 -14.44 7.28
N GLY A 385 24.58 -13.19 7.70
CA GLY A 385 24.98 -12.84 9.06
C GLY A 385 23.82 -12.74 10.06
N ALA A 386 22.63 -12.32 9.61
CA ALA A 386 21.48 -12.10 10.49
C ALA A 386 20.76 -13.39 10.92
N ALA A 387 20.80 -14.45 10.11
CA ALA A 387 20.11 -15.71 10.39
C ALA A 387 20.97 -16.96 10.09
N PRO A 388 22.21 -17.06 10.60
CA PRO A 388 23.19 -18.08 10.17
C PRO A 388 22.74 -19.52 10.44
N ASN A 389 21.95 -19.71 11.50
CA ASN A 389 21.46 -21.03 11.93
C ASN A 389 19.96 -21.25 11.63
N ASN A 390 19.33 -20.34 10.89
CA ASN A 390 17.91 -20.48 10.51
C ASN A 390 17.77 -20.34 8.99
N PRO A 391 17.85 -21.46 8.23
CA PRO A 391 17.78 -21.44 6.78
C PRO A 391 16.42 -20.93 6.28
N ARG A 392 15.34 -21.21 7.02
CA ARG A 392 13.99 -20.74 6.68
C ARG A 392 13.89 -19.22 6.80
N ARG A 393 14.36 -18.62 7.89
CA ARG A 393 14.41 -17.16 8.07
C ARG A 393 15.34 -16.52 7.06
N SER A 394 16.50 -17.12 6.79
CA SER A 394 17.41 -16.65 5.73
C SER A 394 16.71 -16.60 4.38
N GLU A 395 15.99 -17.65 3.99
CA GLU A 395 15.29 -17.69 2.70
C GLU A 395 14.15 -16.68 2.63
N TRP A 396 13.40 -16.53 3.72
CA TRP A 396 12.37 -15.52 3.85
C TRP A 396 12.95 -14.10 3.67
N LEU A 397 14.06 -13.79 4.35
CA LEU A 397 14.76 -12.50 4.22
C LEU A 397 15.34 -12.27 2.80
N ARG A 398 15.86 -13.31 2.13
CA ARG A 398 16.29 -13.20 0.73
C ARG A 398 15.13 -12.88 -0.21
N THR A 399 13.99 -13.55 0.00
CA THR A 399 12.77 -13.29 -0.77
C THR A 399 12.27 -11.86 -0.57
N ILE A 400 12.37 -11.32 0.66
CA ILE A 400 12.08 -9.90 0.93
C ILE A 400 13.02 -8.99 0.15
N GLY A 401 14.33 -9.23 0.21
CA GLY A 401 15.31 -8.47 -0.57
C GLY A 401 15.01 -8.48 -2.06
N ALA A 402 14.68 -9.64 -2.62
CA ALA A 402 14.29 -9.80 -4.02
C ALA A 402 13.02 -9.00 -4.37
N ALA A 403 11.99 -9.05 -3.52
CA ALA A 403 10.77 -8.28 -3.73
C ALA A 403 11.04 -6.77 -3.69
N LEU A 404 11.83 -6.29 -2.71
CA LEU A 404 12.20 -4.88 -2.58
C LEU A 404 13.08 -4.40 -3.74
N TYR A 405 14.00 -5.25 -4.22
CA TYR A 405 14.82 -4.99 -5.40
C TYR A 405 13.95 -4.84 -6.65
N ASP A 406 13.11 -5.84 -6.96
CA ASP A 406 12.27 -5.81 -8.17
C ASP A 406 11.26 -4.66 -8.12
N GLN A 407 10.69 -4.33 -6.94
CA GLN A 407 9.85 -3.15 -6.76
C GLN A 407 10.60 -1.86 -7.13
N SER A 408 11.85 -1.73 -6.72
CA SER A 408 12.67 -0.53 -7.00
C SER A 408 13.09 -0.49 -8.46
N LEU A 409 13.43 -1.64 -9.04
CA LEU A 409 13.81 -1.77 -10.44
C LEU A 409 12.64 -1.42 -11.37
N LEU A 410 11.41 -1.82 -11.04
CA LEU A 410 10.22 -1.36 -11.76
C LEU A 410 10.13 0.17 -11.79
N ARG A 411 10.39 0.84 -10.66
CA ARG A 411 10.39 2.31 -10.60
C ARG A 411 11.50 2.95 -11.44
N VAL A 412 12.67 2.31 -11.55
CA VAL A 412 13.73 2.74 -12.49
C VAL A 412 13.25 2.62 -13.93
N LEU A 413 12.53 1.55 -14.24
CA LEU A 413 11.94 1.33 -15.57
C LEU A 413 10.80 2.31 -15.85
N ASP A 414 10.12 2.84 -14.83
CA ASP A 414 9.08 3.88 -14.94
C ASP A 414 9.61 5.29 -15.24
N ILE A 415 10.93 5.48 -15.28
CA ILE A 415 11.52 6.76 -15.70
C ILE A 415 11.15 7.01 -17.19
N PRO A 416 10.53 8.14 -17.57
CA PRO A 416 9.91 8.33 -18.89
C PRO A 416 10.81 8.04 -20.11
N GLN A 417 12.12 8.32 -20.03
CA GLN A 417 13.08 8.08 -21.11
C GLN A 417 13.50 6.60 -21.23
N VAL A 418 13.27 5.81 -20.18
CA VAL A 418 13.61 4.39 -20.07
C VAL A 418 12.39 3.54 -20.40
N GLU A 419 11.19 3.99 -20.00
CA GLU A 419 9.91 3.30 -20.18
C GLU A 419 9.73 2.74 -21.60
N ALA A 420 9.96 3.56 -22.62
CA ALA A 420 9.73 3.17 -24.01
C ALA A 420 10.76 2.16 -24.54
N LYS A 421 11.92 2.02 -23.89
CA LYS A 421 13.07 1.28 -24.44
C LYS A 421 13.13 -0.19 -24.01
N HIS A 422 12.47 -0.56 -22.90
CA HIS A 422 12.64 -1.88 -22.28
C HIS A 422 11.34 -2.58 -21.88
N PRO A 423 10.35 -2.75 -22.78
CA PRO A 423 9.05 -3.34 -22.45
C PRO A 423 9.15 -4.78 -21.93
N ARG A 424 9.99 -5.62 -22.56
CA ARG A 424 10.19 -7.02 -22.14
C ARG A 424 10.84 -7.14 -20.76
N GLU A 425 11.87 -6.34 -20.50
CA GLU A 425 12.52 -6.30 -19.19
C GLU A 425 11.51 -5.91 -18.12
N ARG A 426 10.68 -4.88 -18.39
CA ARG A 426 9.65 -4.42 -17.46
C ARG A 426 8.61 -5.48 -17.15
N ASN A 427 8.11 -6.19 -18.17
CA ASN A 427 7.19 -7.32 -17.97
C ASN A 427 7.81 -8.39 -17.06
N ASN A 428 9.06 -8.79 -17.35
CA ASN A 428 9.76 -9.80 -16.57
C ASN A 428 9.96 -9.39 -15.10
N VAL A 429 10.40 -8.15 -14.85
CA VAL A 429 10.57 -7.64 -13.48
C VAL A 429 9.22 -7.57 -12.77
N ALA A 430 8.14 -7.18 -13.45
CA ALA A 430 6.79 -7.13 -12.87
C ALA A 430 6.30 -8.52 -12.44
N MET A 431 6.47 -9.53 -13.28
CA MET A 431 6.13 -10.90 -12.95
C MET A 431 6.94 -11.42 -11.75
N ARG A 432 8.27 -11.20 -11.72
CA ARG A 432 9.12 -11.61 -10.58
C ARG A 432 8.71 -10.92 -9.29
N PHE A 433 8.44 -9.61 -9.33
CA PHE A 433 7.96 -8.87 -8.16
C PHE A 433 6.67 -9.49 -7.60
N ILE A 434 5.68 -9.75 -8.45
CA ILE A 434 4.41 -10.36 -8.04
C ILE A 434 4.66 -11.77 -7.45
N GLN A 435 5.52 -12.57 -8.09
CA GLN A 435 5.86 -13.91 -7.62
C GLN A 435 6.54 -13.88 -6.24
N ASN A 436 7.49 -12.96 -6.04
CA ASN A 436 8.18 -12.78 -4.76
C ASN A 436 7.20 -12.33 -3.65
N CYS A 437 6.33 -11.37 -3.94
CA CYS A 437 5.26 -10.97 -3.01
C CYS A 437 4.30 -12.14 -2.68
N HIS A 438 3.91 -12.91 -3.69
CA HIS A 438 3.04 -14.06 -3.50
C HIS A 438 3.71 -15.13 -2.64
N ALA A 439 4.99 -15.43 -2.88
CA ALA A 439 5.77 -16.32 -2.03
C ALA A 439 5.73 -15.84 -0.58
N LEU A 440 6.02 -14.56 -0.30
CA LEU A 440 6.01 -14.00 1.05
C LEU A 440 4.65 -14.08 1.77
N CYS A 441 3.54 -13.92 1.05
CA CYS A 441 2.20 -13.92 1.64
C CYS A 441 1.58 -15.32 1.78
N PHE A 442 1.97 -16.26 0.92
CA PHE A 442 1.35 -17.59 0.83
C PHE A 442 2.31 -18.75 1.15
N GLN A 443 3.55 -18.48 1.56
CA GLN A 443 4.46 -19.52 2.02
C GLN A 443 3.82 -20.27 3.20
N ARG A 444 3.63 -21.58 3.05
CA ARG A 444 3.00 -22.41 4.09
C ARG A 444 3.86 -22.40 5.36
N GLN A 445 3.30 -21.96 6.47
CA GLN A 445 3.90 -22.06 7.80
C GLN A 445 3.82 -23.52 8.26
N GLN A 446 4.81 -24.35 7.90
CA GLN A 446 4.76 -25.80 8.11
C GLN A 446 5.42 -26.31 9.41
N LEU A 447 5.96 -25.44 10.27
CA LEU A 447 6.60 -25.86 11.53
C LEU A 447 5.90 -25.23 12.73
N GLU A 448 5.33 -26.06 13.60
CA GLU A 448 4.62 -25.68 14.83
C GLU A 448 5.53 -25.07 15.91
N SER A 449 6.85 -25.24 15.80
CA SER A 449 7.83 -24.87 16.83
C SER A 449 8.46 -23.48 16.68
N GLU A 450 8.23 -22.79 15.57
CA GLU A 450 8.79 -21.45 15.32
C GLU A 450 7.66 -20.42 15.17
N PRO A 451 7.89 -19.17 15.62
CA PRO A 451 6.91 -18.11 15.42
C PRO A 451 6.62 -17.91 13.92
N PRO A 452 5.36 -17.61 13.57
CA PRO A 452 4.98 -17.37 12.19
C PRO A 452 5.75 -16.18 11.62
N LEU A 453 6.50 -16.41 10.54
CA LEU A 453 7.08 -15.33 9.75
C LEU A 453 5.97 -14.72 8.88
N VAL A 454 5.68 -13.44 9.13
CA VAL A 454 4.66 -12.67 8.41
C VAL A 454 5.35 -11.50 7.75
N PHE A 455 5.29 -11.42 6.43
CA PHE A 455 5.83 -10.27 5.72
C PHE A 455 5.01 -9.00 6.04
N PRO A 456 5.65 -7.89 6.46
CA PRO A 456 4.94 -6.65 6.80
C PRO A 456 4.45 -5.93 5.53
N PHE A 457 3.40 -6.49 4.94
CA PHE A 457 2.84 -6.03 3.69
C PHE A 457 2.03 -4.74 3.91
N PHE A 458 2.68 -3.60 3.69
CA PHE A 458 2.03 -2.28 3.72
C PHE A 458 1.15 -2.01 2.51
N TRP A 459 0.23 -1.06 2.63
CA TRP A 459 -0.61 -0.62 1.50
C TRP A 459 0.20 -0.07 0.32
N THR A 460 1.40 0.47 0.56
CA THR A 460 2.34 0.91 -0.50
C THR A 460 2.77 -0.24 -1.41
N HIS A 461 2.99 -1.43 -0.84
CA HIS A 461 3.28 -2.65 -1.60
C HIS A 461 2.06 -3.10 -2.42
N ALA A 462 0.84 -2.86 -1.93
CA ALA A 462 -0.38 -3.25 -2.63
C ALA A 462 -0.54 -2.41 -3.90
N HIS A 463 -0.27 -1.11 -3.80
CA HIS A 463 -0.23 -0.22 -4.96
C HIS A 463 0.87 -0.63 -5.94
N ALA A 464 2.04 -1.06 -5.45
CA ALA A 464 3.10 -1.56 -6.30
C ALA A 464 2.70 -2.87 -7.02
N VAL A 465 2.03 -3.80 -6.34
CA VAL A 465 1.55 -5.06 -6.95
C VAL A 465 0.49 -4.79 -8.02
N PHE A 466 -0.43 -3.88 -7.74
CA PHE A 466 -1.41 -3.44 -8.73
C PHE A 466 -0.72 -2.80 -9.94
N GLY A 467 0.25 -1.91 -9.73
CA GLY A 467 1.04 -1.31 -10.82
C GLY A 467 1.80 -2.35 -11.65
N ALA A 468 2.42 -3.34 -11.01
CA ALA A 468 3.08 -4.45 -11.69
C ALA A 468 2.08 -5.29 -12.51
N ALA A 469 0.88 -5.54 -12.00
CA ALA A 469 -0.16 -6.26 -12.74
C ALA A 469 -0.61 -5.50 -14.00
N LEU A 470 -0.71 -4.16 -13.91
CA LEU A 470 -0.98 -3.33 -15.10
C LEU A 470 0.15 -3.39 -16.13
N VAL A 471 1.41 -3.47 -15.69
CA VAL A 471 2.55 -3.69 -16.59
C VAL A 471 2.41 -5.02 -17.32
N VAL A 472 2.08 -6.10 -16.60
CA VAL A 472 1.87 -7.43 -17.20
C VAL A 472 0.73 -7.40 -18.23
N LEU A 473 -0.39 -6.73 -17.93
CA LEU A 473 -1.48 -6.58 -18.89
C LEU A 473 -1.10 -5.74 -20.13
N LYS A 474 -0.27 -4.71 -19.96
CA LYS A 474 0.11 -3.79 -21.04
C LYS A 474 1.15 -4.36 -21.99
N TYR A 475 2.10 -5.13 -21.46
CA TYR A 475 3.27 -5.60 -22.21
C TYR A 475 3.33 -7.12 -22.36
N GLY A 476 2.40 -7.85 -21.75
CA GLY A 476 2.33 -9.29 -21.85
C GLY A 476 1.85 -9.76 -23.24
N GLU A 477 2.32 -10.94 -23.64
CA GLU A 477 1.93 -11.61 -24.88
C GLU A 477 0.79 -12.63 -24.66
N ASN A 478 0.07 -12.52 -23.54
CA ASN A 478 -0.97 -13.46 -23.08
C ASN A 478 -0.45 -14.90 -22.86
N SER A 479 0.77 -15.03 -22.34
CA SER A 479 1.34 -16.34 -22.02
C SER A 479 0.68 -16.96 -20.78
N GLN A 480 0.91 -18.26 -20.56
CA GLN A 480 0.45 -18.96 -19.36
C GLN A 480 1.08 -18.36 -18.09
N ASP A 481 2.37 -18.01 -18.14
CA ASP A 481 3.12 -17.46 -17.01
C ASP A 481 2.59 -16.08 -16.60
N GLU A 482 2.18 -15.26 -17.56
CA GLU A 482 1.57 -13.95 -17.32
C GLU A 482 0.19 -14.08 -16.68
N ASN A 483 -0.62 -15.02 -17.17
CA ASN A 483 -1.91 -15.33 -16.55
C ASN A 483 -1.75 -15.78 -15.10
N GLU A 484 -0.76 -16.65 -14.84
CA GLU A 484 -0.43 -17.07 -13.47
C GLU A 484 0.04 -15.90 -12.61
N ALA A 485 0.86 -14.98 -13.15
CA ALA A 485 1.26 -13.77 -12.44
C ALA A 485 0.05 -12.88 -12.10
N LEU A 486 -0.90 -12.70 -13.03
CA LEU A 486 -2.12 -11.93 -12.78
C LEU A 486 -3.02 -12.58 -11.73
N ASP A 487 -3.16 -13.91 -11.77
CA ASP A 487 -3.90 -14.67 -10.74
C ASP A 487 -3.26 -14.50 -9.36
N LYS A 488 -1.93 -14.55 -9.28
CA LYS A 488 -1.17 -14.25 -8.05
C LYS A 488 -1.38 -12.82 -7.57
N ALA A 489 -1.39 -11.84 -8.47
CA ALA A 489 -1.64 -10.43 -8.13
C ALA A 489 -3.06 -10.23 -7.57
N VAL A 490 -4.08 -10.85 -8.17
CA VAL A 490 -5.45 -10.83 -7.67
C VAL A 490 -5.53 -11.45 -6.27
N ALA A 491 -4.92 -12.63 -6.08
CA ALA A 491 -4.90 -13.31 -4.79
C ALA A 491 -4.23 -12.46 -3.70
N LEU A 492 -3.11 -11.80 -4.03
CA LEU A 492 -2.43 -10.85 -3.15
C LEU A 492 -3.34 -9.68 -2.77
N LEU A 493 -3.92 -8.98 -3.74
CA LEU A 493 -4.76 -7.80 -3.48
C LEU A 493 -5.99 -8.15 -2.62
N LEU A 494 -6.62 -9.31 -2.87
CA LEU A 494 -7.70 -9.83 -2.04
C LEU A 494 -7.27 -10.11 -0.59
N ARG A 495 -6.09 -10.75 -0.41
CA ARG A 495 -5.55 -11.08 0.91
C ARG A 495 -5.25 -9.86 1.76
N LEU A 496 -4.93 -8.75 1.10
CA LEU A 496 -4.52 -7.52 1.75
C LEU A 496 -5.68 -6.66 2.22
N ASP A 497 -6.92 -7.09 1.96
CA ASP A 497 -8.15 -6.32 2.20
C ASP A 497 -8.18 -5.00 1.40
N VAL A 498 -7.40 -4.94 0.31
CA VAL A 498 -7.32 -3.77 -0.57
C VAL A 498 -8.70 -3.48 -1.13
N GLU A 499 -9.03 -2.20 -1.30
CA GLU A 499 -10.34 -1.76 -1.80
C GLU A 499 -10.84 -2.71 -2.89
N GLN A 500 -11.99 -3.34 -2.66
CA GLN A 500 -12.58 -4.32 -3.59
C GLN A 500 -12.62 -3.79 -5.04
N LYS A 501 -12.73 -2.47 -5.19
CA LYS A 501 -12.67 -1.73 -6.45
C LYS A 501 -11.39 -1.98 -7.25
N LEU A 502 -10.23 -2.07 -6.60
CA LEU A 502 -8.96 -2.32 -7.30
C LEU A 502 -8.88 -3.73 -7.85
N VAL A 503 -9.34 -4.72 -7.06
CA VAL A 503 -9.45 -6.11 -7.52
C VAL A 503 -10.42 -6.20 -8.69
N GLN A 504 -11.61 -5.57 -8.57
CA GLN A 504 -12.60 -5.53 -9.65
C GLN A 504 -12.05 -4.87 -10.92
N THR A 505 -11.31 -3.77 -10.78
CA THR A 505 -10.68 -3.08 -11.90
C THR A 505 -9.68 -3.98 -12.60
N LEU A 506 -8.82 -4.68 -11.84
CA LEU A 506 -7.84 -5.59 -12.43
C LEU A 506 -8.51 -6.75 -13.18
N LEU A 507 -9.57 -7.34 -12.59
CA LEU A 507 -10.33 -8.42 -13.22
C LEU A 507 -11.04 -7.95 -14.49
N ALA A 508 -11.63 -6.75 -14.48
CA ALA A 508 -12.28 -6.15 -15.64
C ALA A 508 -11.28 -5.89 -16.78
N LEU A 509 -10.10 -5.34 -16.45
CA LEU A 509 -9.04 -5.10 -17.43
C LEU A 509 -8.52 -6.41 -18.03
N ARG A 510 -8.33 -7.45 -17.21
CA ARG A 510 -7.93 -8.77 -17.71
C ARG A 510 -8.98 -9.34 -18.68
N ALA A 511 -10.27 -9.28 -18.31
CA ALA A 511 -11.34 -9.76 -19.17
C ALA A 511 -11.40 -9.01 -20.52
N ALA A 512 -11.14 -7.70 -20.50
CA ALA A 512 -11.07 -6.89 -21.71
C ALA A 512 -9.88 -7.29 -22.62
N VAL A 513 -8.71 -7.55 -22.04
CA VAL A 513 -7.51 -7.95 -22.80
C VAL A 513 -7.61 -9.39 -23.34
N SER A 514 -8.26 -10.31 -22.63
CA SER A 514 -8.45 -11.69 -23.08
C SER A 514 -9.63 -11.88 -24.06
N GLY A 515 -10.51 -10.89 -24.19
CA GLY A 515 -11.67 -10.91 -25.08
C GLY A 515 -11.44 -10.28 -26.45
N ALA A 516 -10.31 -9.59 -26.64
CA ALA A 516 -9.79 -9.11 -27.92
C ALA A 516 -8.86 -10.17 -28.51
#